data_AF-A0A914CW02-F1
#
_entry.id   AF-A0A914CW02-F1
#
_cell.length_a   1.000
_cell.length_b   1.000
_cell.length_c   1.000
_cell.angle_alpha   90.00
_cell.angle_beta   90.00
_cell.angle_gamma   90.00
#
_symmetry.space_group_name_H-M   'P 1'
#
loop_
_entity.id
_entity.type
_entity.pdbx_description
1 polymer ?
#
loop_
_entity_poly.entity_id
_entity_poly.type
_entity_poly.pdbx_seq_one_letter_code
_entity_poly.pdbx_strand_id
1 'polypeptide(L)'
;MLNALVPASLPESVAKQYKDQFVTWPNIPIGKQLPQLFASLQALRSAIKSLMDFQFTSVHLKPLFELCTTLRLKCLGIVVDKTSQAIVNLGSRETWKIDVGSKPAKTILPDFYETEITEALPCIKEILSFSSYPGELDLFTNERIRQMILDLFIVVLMSFKQCYDQLLQLKGDQRRPNRLLLQNTDDSSSISSMNEDKNMSKLDQGNPTTGFTESTGRKLLMTICNVEYVTKFSLNLLAKRLSDNRVKYCDSIIEKCRQKFENFCQTLLKHYLTMKTSTLHSLVETINYDYLPEDDDVSYFIKELITCVVFIQAELCLFAPQLLHKVLTSTVEASFDKLVKILTDIKLPTKDHATQVVIDLTALEEAFQSFLSIETRRILNSIRARLMDKLDKEKFQICMQTFRQSLHLAIESLQNGIDEMNTSNV
;
A
#
# COMPACT_ATOMS: atom_id res chain seq x y z
N MET A 1 -10.88 32.13 28.32
CA MET A 1 -10.32 30.77 28.52
C MET A 1 -9.97 30.07 27.20
N LEU A 2 -10.91 29.94 26.25
CA LEU A 2 -10.63 29.26 24.97
C LEU A 2 -9.47 29.88 24.18
N ASN A 3 -9.38 31.22 24.10
CA ASN A 3 -8.25 31.93 23.48
C ASN A 3 -6.88 31.58 24.10
N ALA A 4 -6.82 31.31 25.42
CA ALA A 4 -5.57 30.99 26.11
C ALA A 4 -5.16 29.52 25.96
N LEU A 5 -6.15 28.60 25.95
CA LEU A 5 -5.87 27.17 25.92
C LEU A 5 -5.75 26.63 24.48
N VAL A 6 -6.64 27.09 23.59
CA VAL A 6 -6.71 26.62 22.21
C VAL A 6 -7.09 27.78 21.27
N PRO A 7 -6.19 28.75 21.05
CA PRO A 7 -6.48 29.92 20.21
C PRO A 7 -6.92 29.54 18.80
N ALA A 8 -6.35 28.47 18.23
CA ALA A 8 -6.70 27.97 16.90
C ALA A 8 -8.09 27.30 16.80
N SER A 9 -8.80 27.09 17.91
CA SER A 9 -10.16 26.53 17.92
C SER A 9 -11.24 27.60 18.05
N LEU A 10 -10.88 28.88 18.08
CA LEU A 10 -11.86 29.97 18.01
C LEU A 10 -12.48 30.02 16.60
N PRO A 11 -13.81 30.14 16.47
CA PRO A 11 -14.44 30.40 15.18
C PRO A 11 -13.86 31.67 14.54
N GLU A 12 -13.62 31.66 13.23
CA GLU A 12 -13.01 32.82 12.54
C GLU A 12 -13.81 34.11 12.73
N SER A 13 -15.13 34.03 12.77
CA SER A 13 -16.01 35.17 13.06
C SER A 13 -15.71 35.78 14.43
N VAL A 14 -15.54 34.93 15.45
CA VAL A 14 -15.22 35.35 16.82
C VAL A 14 -13.78 35.88 16.91
N ALA A 15 -12.82 35.22 16.25
CA ALA A 15 -11.43 35.65 16.21
C ALA A 15 -11.28 37.02 15.52
N LYS A 16 -12.04 37.28 14.44
CA LYS A 16 -12.07 38.58 13.74
C LYS A 16 -12.78 39.65 14.57
N GLN A 17 -13.95 39.34 15.12
CA GLN A 17 -14.77 40.30 15.86
C GLN A 17 -14.11 40.78 17.16
N TYR A 18 -13.39 39.90 17.86
CA TYR A 18 -12.78 40.19 19.16
C TYR A 18 -11.24 40.22 19.09
N LYS A 19 -10.68 40.45 17.90
CA LYS A 19 -9.22 40.40 17.65
C LYS A 19 -8.43 41.25 18.64
N ASP A 20 -8.91 42.47 18.91
CA ASP A 20 -8.22 43.43 19.78
C ASP A 20 -8.34 43.10 21.28
N GLN A 21 -9.26 42.21 21.65
CA GLN A 21 -9.47 41.75 23.04
C GLN A 21 -8.73 40.45 23.34
N PHE A 22 -8.27 39.74 22.31
CA PHE A 22 -7.60 38.46 22.46
C PHE A 22 -6.09 38.63 22.54
N VAL A 23 -5.50 37.89 23.48
CA VAL A 23 -4.04 37.82 23.60
C VAL A 23 -3.50 37.00 22.43
N THR A 24 -2.46 37.52 21.78
CA THR A 24 -1.72 36.77 20.76
C THR A 24 -0.69 35.90 21.45
N TRP A 25 -0.92 34.59 21.48
CA TRP A 25 -0.05 33.64 22.13
C TRP A 25 1.09 33.20 21.19
N PRO A 26 2.31 33.02 21.71
CA PRO A 26 3.40 32.46 20.91
C PRO A 26 3.07 31.02 20.49
N ASN A 27 3.61 30.59 19.35
CA ASN A 27 3.36 29.24 18.86
C ASN A 27 4.04 28.22 19.80
N ILE A 28 3.24 27.38 20.46
CA ILE A 28 3.74 26.36 21.40
C ILE A 28 4.06 25.09 20.60
N PRO A 29 5.28 24.53 20.69
CA PRO A 29 5.60 23.26 20.07
C PRO A 29 4.65 22.16 20.56
N ILE A 30 4.16 21.32 19.63
CA ILE A 30 3.18 20.26 19.88
C ILE A 30 3.58 19.37 21.07
N GLY A 31 4.88 19.07 21.20
CA GLY A 31 5.42 18.25 22.30
C GLY A 31 5.24 18.83 23.70
N LYS A 32 5.16 20.16 23.84
CA LYS A 32 4.87 20.84 25.12
C LYS A 32 3.38 21.18 25.28
N GLN A 33 2.66 21.30 24.16
CA GLN A 33 1.24 21.64 24.15
C GLN A 33 0.36 20.52 24.72
N LEU A 34 0.64 19.26 24.36
CA LEU A 34 -0.23 18.14 24.74
C LEU A 34 -0.28 17.92 26.28
N PRO A 35 0.83 17.85 27.02
CA PRO A 35 0.79 17.71 28.49
C PRO A 35 0.06 18.88 29.17
N GLN A 36 0.26 20.11 28.69
CA GLN A 36 -0.41 21.29 29.22
C GLN A 36 -1.93 21.24 28.99
N LEU A 37 -2.37 20.78 27.83
CA LEU A 37 -3.79 20.60 27.53
C LEU A 37 -4.43 19.51 28.38
N PHE A 38 -3.74 18.39 28.62
CA PHE A 38 -4.20 17.35 29.55
C PHE A 38 -4.34 17.88 30.98
N ALA A 39 -3.33 18.59 31.48
CA ALA A 39 -3.41 19.22 32.81
C ALA A 39 -4.58 20.22 32.90
N SER A 40 -4.78 21.01 31.84
CA SER A 40 -5.90 21.97 31.76
C SER A 40 -7.26 21.28 31.71
N LEU A 41 -7.37 20.15 31.00
CA LEU A 41 -8.59 19.34 30.95
C LEU A 41 -8.92 18.75 32.31
N GLN A 42 -7.94 18.22 33.03
CA GLN A 42 -8.14 17.68 34.38
C GLN A 42 -8.53 18.79 35.37
N ALA A 43 -7.84 19.92 35.34
CA ALA A 43 -8.18 21.07 36.17
C ALA A 43 -9.60 21.58 35.88
N LEU A 44 -10.01 21.64 34.61
CA LEU A 44 -11.36 22.05 34.23
C LEU A 44 -12.42 21.05 34.72
N ARG A 45 -12.18 19.74 34.57
CA ARG A 45 -13.09 18.70 35.08
C ARG A 45 -13.25 18.79 36.59
N SER A 46 -12.16 18.98 37.33
CA SER A 46 -12.19 19.19 38.79
C SER A 46 -12.94 20.46 39.16
N ALA A 47 -12.69 21.57 38.46
CA ALA A 47 -13.38 22.84 38.72
C ALA A 47 -14.89 22.73 38.47
N ILE A 48 -15.30 22.09 37.37
CA ILE A 48 -16.72 21.82 37.09
C ILE A 48 -17.35 20.99 38.20
N LYS A 49 -16.70 19.91 38.63
CA LYS A 49 -17.17 19.06 39.72
C LYS A 49 -17.36 19.86 41.00
N SER A 50 -16.37 20.63 41.41
CA SER A 50 -16.46 21.47 42.61
C SER A 50 -17.59 22.50 42.51
N LEU A 51 -17.79 23.13 41.36
CA LEU A 51 -18.91 24.07 41.17
C LEU A 51 -20.27 23.38 41.26
N MET A 52 -20.40 22.14 40.77
CA MET A 52 -21.62 21.35 40.99
C MET A 52 -21.86 21.04 42.46
N ASP A 53 -20.80 20.72 43.21
CA ASP A 53 -20.89 20.48 44.66
C ASP A 53 -21.36 21.74 45.41
N PHE A 54 -21.08 22.94 44.88
CA PHE A 54 -21.62 24.24 45.35
C PHE A 54 -23.03 24.58 44.82
N GLN A 55 -23.77 23.62 44.28
CA GLN A 55 -25.14 23.76 43.78
C GLN A 55 -25.32 24.72 42.59
N PHE A 56 -24.27 24.96 41.80
CA PHE A 56 -24.45 25.66 40.52
C PHE A 56 -25.27 24.79 39.56
N THR A 57 -26.25 25.41 38.88
CA THR A 57 -27.09 24.71 37.90
C THR A 57 -26.35 24.45 36.59
N SER A 58 -26.83 23.47 35.81
CA SER A 58 -26.29 23.13 34.49
C SER A 58 -26.30 24.32 33.51
N VAL A 59 -27.21 25.27 33.67
CA VAL A 59 -27.30 26.48 32.86
C VAL A 59 -26.09 27.38 33.09
N HIS A 60 -25.69 27.57 34.35
CA HIS A 60 -24.52 28.39 34.70
C HIS A 60 -23.21 27.74 34.24
N LEU A 61 -23.14 26.41 34.24
CA LEU A 61 -21.93 25.66 33.89
C LEU A 61 -21.82 25.34 32.39
N LYS A 62 -22.86 25.63 31.60
CA LYS A 62 -22.90 25.33 30.16
C LYS A 62 -21.64 25.77 29.39
N PRO A 63 -21.11 27.00 29.55
CA PRO A 63 -19.88 27.42 28.86
C PRO A 63 -18.65 26.57 29.23
N LEU A 64 -18.59 26.07 30.47
CA LEU A 64 -17.50 25.19 30.92
C LEU A 64 -17.64 23.78 30.34
N PHE A 65 -18.86 23.26 30.19
CA PHE A 65 -19.09 21.99 29.51
C PHE A 65 -18.70 22.05 28.03
N GLU A 66 -19.05 23.14 27.34
CA GLU A 66 -18.67 23.39 25.94
C GLU A 66 -17.15 23.51 25.79
N LEU A 67 -16.50 24.22 26.72
CA LEU A 67 -15.04 24.31 26.77
C LEU A 67 -14.40 22.93 27.03
N CYS A 68 -14.93 22.14 27.95
CA CYS A 68 -14.45 20.79 28.25
C CYS A 68 -14.53 19.89 27.02
N THR A 69 -15.67 19.91 26.32
CA THR A 69 -15.87 19.19 25.06
C THR A 69 -14.84 19.63 24.01
N THR A 70 -14.65 20.94 23.84
CA THR A 70 -13.69 21.49 22.88
C THR A 70 -12.25 21.08 23.20
N LEU A 71 -11.84 21.12 24.47
CA LEU A 71 -10.52 20.68 24.91
C LEU A 71 -10.31 19.19 24.65
N ARG A 72 -11.29 18.35 24.96
CA ARG A 72 -11.22 16.90 24.70
C ARG A 72 -11.01 16.63 23.20
N LEU A 73 -11.79 17.26 22.34
CA LEU A 73 -11.64 17.10 20.88
C LEU A 73 -10.29 17.62 20.37
N LYS A 74 -9.79 18.72 20.92
CA LYS A 74 -8.45 19.22 20.56
C LYS A 74 -7.34 18.27 21.00
N CYS A 75 -7.40 17.77 22.23
CA CYS A 75 -6.45 16.76 22.71
C CYS A 75 -6.47 15.52 21.81
N LEU A 76 -7.66 15.04 21.44
CA LEU A 76 -7.79 13.88 20.55
C LEU A 76 -7.13 14.14 19.20
N GLY A 77 -7.40 15.29 18.57
CA GLY A 77 -6.79 15.67 17.30
C GLY A 77 -5.26 15.68 17.36
N ILE A 78 -4.68 16.25 18.43
CA ILE A 78 -3.22 16.29 18.59
C ILE A 78 -2.63 14.89 18.79
N VAL A 79 -3.28 14.03 19.59
CA VAL A 79 -2.83 12.64 19.78
C VAL A 79 -2.86 11.88 18.45
N VAL A 80 -3.98 11.98 17.72
CA VAL A 80 -4.16 11.37 16.40
C VAL A 80 -3.10 11.85 15.42
N ASP A 81 -2.83 13.14 15.33
CA ASP A 81 -1.80 13.70 14.44
C ASP A 81 -0.41 13.20 14.81
N LYS A 82 -0.08 13.17 16.10
CA LYS A 82 1.22 12.68 16.59
C LYS A 82 1.41 11.20 16.28
N THR A 83 0.42 10.36 16.57
CA THR A 83 0.47 8.92 16.31
C THR A 83 0.53 8.63 14.82
N SER A 84 -0.27 9.34 14.01
CA SER A 84 -0.23 9.22 12.54
C SER A 84 1.15 9.53 11.98
N GLN A 85 1.79 10.61 12.42
CA GLN A 85 3.15 10.94 12.00
C GLN A 85 4.19 9.92 12.50
N ALA A 86 4.05 9.42 13.72
CA ALA A 86 4.94 8.39 14.25
C ALA A 86 4.88 7.12 13.38
N ILE A 87 3.66 6.65 13.04
CA ILE A 87 3.43 5.51 12.14
C ILE A 87 4.07 5.74 10.77
N VAL A 88 3.91 6.93 10.18
CA VAL A 88 4.53 7.27 8.89
C VAL A 88 6.06 7.23 8.98
N ASN A 89 6.63 7.72 10.08
CA ASN A 89 8.08 7.75 10.29
C ASN A 89 8.67 6.37 10.61
N LEU A 90 7.85 5.36 10.93
CA LEU A 90 8.30 3.98 11.12
C LEU A 90 9.02 3.42 9.88
N GLY A 91 8.77 3.98 8.69
CA GLY A 91 9.46 3.56 7.47
C GLY A 91 10.98 3.65 7.58
N SER A 92 11.52 4.60 8.37
CA SER A 92 12.96 4.69 8.64
C SER A 92 13.55 3.47 9.37
N ARG A 93 12.69 2.66 10.00
CA ARG A 93 13.04 1.47 10.78
C ARG A 93 12.73 0.16 10.04
N GLU A 94 12.20 0.23 8.83
CA GLU A 94 11.93 -0.94 8.00
C GLU A 94 13.25 -1.57 7.52
N THR A 95 13.37 -2.88 7.68
CA THR A 95 14.58 -3.65 7.34
C THR A 95 14.39 -4.55 6.12
N TRP A 96 13.16 -4.72 5.63
CA TRP A 96 12.80 -5.57 4.49
C TRP A 96 13.23 -7.03 4.68
N LYS A 97 13.18 -7.51 5.91
CA LYS A 97 13.44 -8.91 6.26
C LYS A 97 12.13 -9.60 6.63
N ILE A 98 11.85 -10.73 6.00
CA ILE A 98 10.71 -11.57 6.35
C ILE A 98 11.02 -12.29 7.66
N ASP A 99 10.07 -12.23 8.59
CA ASP A 99 10.04 -13.06 9.78
C ASP A 99 9.58 -14.47 9.41
N VAL A 100 10.52 -15.42 9.40
CA VAL A 100 10.30 -16.83 9.07
C VAL A 100 9.42 -17.53 10.12
N GLY A 101 9.29 -16.97 11.33
CA GLY A 101 8.44 -17.48 12.39
C GLY A 101 6.95 -17.10 12.26
N SER A 102 6.62 -16.12 11.41
CA SER A 102 5.25 -15.62 11.27
C SER A 102 4.53 -16.25 10.08
N LYS A 103 3.34 -16.82 10.32
CA LYS A 103 2.40 -17.25 9.28
C LYS A 103 1.13 -16.40 9.38
N PRO A 104 0.77 -15.59 8.36
CA PRO A 104 1.46 -15.41 7.08
C PRO A 104 2.74 -14.58 7.21
N ALA A 105 3.63 -14.73 6.22
CA ALA A 105 4.91 -14.04 6.17
C ALA A 105 4.73 -12.53 6.26
N LYS A 106 5.50 -11.88 7.13
CA LYS A 106 5.54 -10.42 7.29
C LYS A 106 6.92 -9.96 7.69
N THR A 107 7.17 -8.67 7.56
CA THR A 107 8.32 -7.98 8.15
C THR A 107 8.01 -7.55 9.60
N ILE A 108 8.92 -6.79 10.21
CA ILE A 108 8.76 -6.22 11.55
C ILE A 108 7.82 -5.00 11.59
N LEU A 109 7.54 -4.34 10.46
CA LEU A 109 6.82 -3.06 10.45
C LEU A 109 5.37 -3.14 10.94
N PRO A 110 4.58 -4.20 10.65
CA PRO A 110 3.28 -4.40 11.28
C PRO A 110 3.34 -4.39 12.82
N ASP A 111 4.39 -4.95 13.43
CA ASP A 111 4.52 -5.00 14.90
C ASP A 111 4.79 -3.61 15.48
N PHE A 112 5.66 -2.83 14.82
CA PHE A 112 5.89 -1.43 15.21
C PHE A 112 4.63 -0.59 15.05
N TYR A 113 3.86 -0.81 13.97
CA TYR A 113 2.57 -0.15 13.76
C TYR A 113 1.56 -0.46 14.88
N GLU A 114 1.42 -1.72 15.27
CA GLU A 114 0.56 -2.13 16.39
C GLU A 114 1.00 -1.51 17.71
N THR A 115 2.32 -1.44 17.94
CA THR A 115 2.92 -0.86 19.14
C THR A 115 2.63 0.65 19.23
N GLU A 116 2.87 1.41 18.16
CA GLU A 116 2.63 2.87 18.13
C GLU A 116 1.16 3.22 18.43
N ILE A 117 0.21 2.45 17.90
CA ILE A 117 -1.20 2.66 18.22
C ILE A 117 -1.47 2.33 19.69
N THR A 118 -0.92 1.21 20.18
CA THR A 118 -1.11 0.76 21.56
C THR A 118 -0.59 1.79 22.58
N GLU A 119 0.56 2.42 22.30
CA GLU A 119 1.14 3.47 23.15
C GLU A 119 0.26 4.72 23.25
N ALA A 120 -0.54 5.02 22.22
CA ALA A 120 -1.46 6.17 22.22
C ALA A 120 -2.76 5.92 23.01
N LEU A 121 -3.13 4.66 23.25
CA LEU A 121 -4.42 4.27 23.84
C LEU A 121 -4.70 4.84 25.23
N PRO A 122 -3.73 4.92 26.18
CA PRO A 122 -3.99 5.50 27.49
C PRO A 122 -4.45 6.96 27.42
N CYS A 123 -3.81 7.74 26.55
CA CYS A 123 -4.19 9.13 26.29
C CYS A 123 -5.61 9.21 25.69
N ILE A 124 -5.90 8.36 24.70
CA ILE A 124 -7.23 8.28 24.06
C ILE A 124 -8.31 7.95 25.09
N LYS A 125 -8.06 6.96 25.97
CA LYS A 125 -9.00 6.54 27.01
C LYS A 125 -9.33 7.68 27.98
N GLU A 126 -8.33 8.44 28.41
CA GLU A 126 -8.50 9.58 29.31
C GLU A 126 -9.34 10.70 28.66
N ILE A 127 -9.13 10.95 27.36
CA ILE A 127 -9.88 11.93 26.59
C ILE A 127 -11.34 11.47 26.39
N LEU A 128 -11.57 10.21 26.05
CA LEU A 128 -12.92 9.69 25.75
C LEU A 128 -13.75 9.37 26.99
N SER A 129 -13.13 9.28 28.16
CA SER A 129 -13.85 9.13 29.44
C SER A 129 -14.81 10.30 29.69
N PHE A 130 -16.03 10.00 30.14
CA PHE A 130 -17.13 10.96 30.33
C PHE A 130 -17.80 10.85 31.71
N SER A 131 -17.11 10.29 32.70
CA SER A 131 -17.63 10.05 34.05
C SER A 131 -16.87 10.84 35.11
N SER A 132 -16.20 11.95 34.73
CA SER A 132 -15.43 12.75 35.68
C SER A 132 -16.30 13.67 36.53
N TYR A 133 -17.49 14.05 36.03
CA TYR A 133 -18.51 14.78 36.78
C TYR A 133 -19.93 14.39 36.28
N PRO A 134 -20.98 14.58 37.09
CA PRO A 134 -22.36 14.27 36.69
C PRO A 134 -22.78 15.06 35.44
N GLY A 135 -23.23 14.37 34.38
CA GLY A 135 -23.68 15.00 33.14
C GLY A 135 -22.55 15.43 32.19
N GLU A 136 -21.32 14.97 32.38
CA GLU A 136 -20.28 15.11 31.35
C GLU A 136 -20.74 14.42 30.04
N LEU A 137 -20.62 15.15 28.93
CA LEU A 137 -21.11 14.68 27.64
C LEU A 137 -20.28 13.49 27.14
N ASP A 138 -20.96 12.42 26.75
CA ASP A 138 -20.38 11.39 25.90
C ASP A 138 -20.23 11.94 24.47
N LEU A 139 -18.99 12.03 23.99
CA LEU A 139 -18.67 12.61 22.69
C LEU A 139 -19.32 11.84 21.53
N PHE A 140 -19.69 10.57 21.74
CA PHE A 140 -20.36 9.74 20.74
C PHE A 140 -21.88 9.98 20.65
N THR A 141 -22.48 10.72 21.59
CA THR A 141 -23.92 11.02 21.56
C THR A 141 -24.28 12.04 20.48
N ASN A 142 -23.35 12.96 20.16
CA ASN A 142 -23.56 13.94 19.09
C ASN A 142 -23.10 13.38 17.75
N GLU A 143 -24.01 13.28 16.78
CA GLU A 143 -23.73 12.71 15.46
C GLU A 143 -22.52 13.32 14.75
N ARG A 144 -22.41 14.66 14.76
CA ARG A 144 -21.33 15.36 14.06
C ARG A 144 -19.98 15.08 14.71
N ILE A 145 -19.94 15.11 16.05
CA ILE A 145 -18.72 14.81 16.82
C ILE A 145 -18.35 13.33 16.65
N ARG A 146 -19.33 12.44 16.71
CA ARG A 146 -19.16 11.01 16.47
C ARG A 146 -18.48 10.77 15.13
N GLN A 147 -19.06 11.27 14.03
CA GLN A 147 -18.52 11.06 12.70
C GLN A 147 -17.07 11.58 12.58
N MET A 148 -16.80 12.77 13.12
CA MET A 148 -15.44 13.32 13.18
C MET A 148 -14.47 12.40 13.94
N ILE A 149 -14.87 11.85 15.09
CA ILE A 149 -14.04 10.93 15.87
C ILE A 149 -13.76 9.65 15.09
N LEU A 150 -14.76 9.07 14.42
CA LEU A 150 -14.57 7.88 13.58
C LEU A 150 -13.57 8.17 12.45
N ASP A 151 -13.69 9.33 11.80
CA ASP A 151 -12.78 9.73 10.72
C ASP A 151 -11.34 9.93 11.21
N LEU A 152 -11.14 10.49 12.41
CA LEU A 152 -9.81 10.60 13.02
C LEU A 152 -9.17 9.22 13.25
N PHE A 153 -9.92 8.24 13.75
CA PHE A 153 -9.39 6.89 13.93
C PHE A 153 -9.08 6.20 12.60
N ILE A 154 -9.90 6.41 11.58
CA ILE A 154 -9.60 5.93 10.23
C ILE A 154 -8.31 6.55 9.71
N VAL A 155 -8.05 7.85 9.96
CA VAL A 155 -6.78 8.50 9.56
C VAL A 155 -5.58 7.84 10.24
N VAL A 156 -5.64 7.58 11.55
CA VAL A 156 -4.54 6.92 12.28
C VAL A 156 -4.26 5.54 11.72
N LEU A 157 -5.29 4.70 11.57
CA LEU A 157 -5.11 3.34 11.06
C LEU A 157 -4.59 3.35 9.62
N MET A 158 -5.10 4.26 8.78
CA MET A 158 -4.65 4.39 7.39
C MET A 158 -3.26 5.05 7.24
N SER A 159 -2.64 5.53 8.32
CA SER A 159 -1.28 6.09 8.27
C SER A 159 -0.24 5.03 7.89
N PHE A 160 -0.53 3.75 8.13
CA PHE A 160 0.29 2.63 7.67
C PHE A 160 0.43 2.59 6.14
N LYS A 161 -0.66 2.88 5.41
CA LYS A 161 -0.62 3.03 3.95
C LYS A 161 0.31 4.19 3.55
N GLN A 162 0.24 5.32 4.25
CA GLN A 162 1.06 6.49 3.94
C GLN A 162 2.56 6.21 4.15
N CYS A 163 2.91 5.39 5.15
CA CYS A 163 4.26 4.89 5.35
C CYS A 163 4.78 4.17 4.09
N TYR A 164 4.01 3.22 3.55
CA TYR A 164 4.41 2.52 2.32
C TYR A 164 4.38 3.38 1.07
N ASP A 165 3.44 4.31 0.95
CA ASP A 165 3.44 5.28 -0.16
C ASP A 165 4.80 6.03 -0.22
N GLN A 166 5.40 6.35 0.92
CA GLN A 166 6.72 7.00 1.01
C GLN A 166 7.86 6.02 0.75
N LEU A 167 7.85 4.84 1.37
CA LEU A 167 8.89 3.82 1.23
C LEU A 167 9.06 3.33 -0.21
N LEU A 168 7.93 3.15 -0.90
CA LEU A 168 7.87 2.67 -2.28
C LEU A 168 7.91 3.82 -3.30
N GLN A 169 7.90 5.07 -2.84
CA GLN A 169 7.89 6.27 -3.69
C GLN A 169 6.74 6.26 -4.72
N LEU A 170 5.59 5.68 -4.36
CA LEU A 170 4.44 5.53 -5.26
C LEU A 170 3.77 6.87 -5.60
N LYS A 171 4.11 7.92 -4.86
CA LYS A 171 3.68 9.29 -5.13
C LYS A 171 4.82 10.03 -5.81
N GLY A 172 4.73 10.18 -7.12
CA GLY A 172 5.28 11.35 -7.80
C GLY A 172 4.59 12.58 -7.23
N ASP A 173 5.25 13.25 -6.30
CA ASP A 173 4.96 14.57 -5.70
C ASP A 173 3.47 15.01 -5.73
N GLN A 174 2.58 14.19 -5.17
CA GLN A 174 1.22 14.64 -4.87
C GLN A 174 1.21 15.21 -3.46
N ARG A 175 1.28 16.54 -3.40
CA ARG A 175 0.92 17.35 -2.23
C ARG A 175 -0.25 16.67 -1.52
N ARG A 176 -0.06 16.39 -0.23
CA ARG A 176 -1.10 15.89 0.68
C ARG A 176 -2.45 16.52 0.30
N PRO A 177 -3.53 15.75 0.05
CA PRO A 177 -4.85 16.35 0.13
C PRO A 177 -4.90 17.01 1.51
N ASN A 178 -5.24 18.29 1.48
CA ASN A 178 -5.05 19.27 2.52
C ASN A 178 -5.11 18.67 3.93
N ARG A 179 -4.19 19.14 4.78
CA ARG A 179 -4.43 19.23 6.23
C ARG A 179 -5.93 19.43 6.44
N LEU A 180 -6.52 18.71 7.40
CA LEU A 180 -7.78 19.14 8.02
C LEU A 180 -7.56 20.57 8.55
N LEU A 181 -7.74 21.56 7.67
CA LEU A 181 -7.67 22.98 7.95
C LEU A 181 -9.08 23.49 7.75
N LEU A 182 -9.71 23.78 8.88
CA LEU A 182 -10.31 25.09 9.08
C LEU A 182 -9.26 26.17 8.72
N GLN A 183 -9.13 26.51 7.43
CA GLN A 183 -8.57 27.78 6.97
C GLN A 183 -8.72 27.92 5.46
N ASN A 184 -9.43 28.97 5.04
CA ASN A 184 -9.37 29.51 3.69
C ASN A 184 -8.47 30.75 3.68
N THR A 185 -7.55 30.75 2.71
CA THR A 185 -7.10 31.86 1.85
C THR A 185 -6.81 33.22 2.50
N ASP A 186 -5.54 33.63 2.52
CA ASP A 186 -5.01 34.60 1.53
C ASP A 186 -3.51 34.90 1.74
N ASP A 187 -2.91 35.32 0.62
CA ASP A 187 -1.71 36.15 0.46
C ASP A 187 -0.32 35.56 0.16
N SER A 188 0.02 35.76 -1.11
CA SER A 188 1.32 36.00 -1.71
C SER A 188 2.14 37.09 -1.01
N SER A 189 3.45 36.86 -0.81
CA SER A 189 4.52 37.76 -1.29
C SER A 189 5.90 37.26 -0.87
N SER A 190 6.82 37.39 -1.82
CA SER A 190 8.24 37.04 -1.82
C SER A 190 9.06 37.83 -0.79
N ILE A 191 10.20 37.28 -0.35
CA ILE A 191 11.50 37.98 -0.28
C ILE A 191 12.62 36.93 -0.12
N SER A 192 13.63 37.10 -0.97
CA SER A 192 14.92 36.43 -1.04
C SER A 192 15.89 36.90 0.05
N SER A 193 16.74 36.01 0.58
CA SER A 193 18.13 36.37 0.92
C SER A 193 19.02 35.13 0.97
N MET A 194 20.11 35.23 0.22
CA MET A 194 21.21 34.29 0.08
C MET A 194 21.99 34.10 1.39
N ASN A 195 22.57 32.91 1.56
CA ASN A 195 23.97 32.77 1.97
C ASN A 195 24.46 31.35 1.66
N GLU A 196 25.47 31.28 0.81
CA GLU A 196 26.30 30.12 0.49
C GLU A 196 27.44 29.99 1.51
N ASP A 197 27.79 28.75 1.89
CA ASP A 197 29.14 28.18 1.92
C ASP A 197 29.10 26.84 2.68
N LYS A 198 29.20 25.69 2.00
CA LYS A 198 30.40 24.96 1.51
C LYS A 198 30.90 23.90 2.50
N ASN A 199 30.62 22.63 2.17
CA ASN A 199 31.53 21.45 2.12
C ASN A 199 30.68 20.17 1.94
N MET A 200 30.41 19.70 0.72
CA MET A 200 31.21 18.77 -0.12
C MET A 200 31.43 17.40 0.55
N SER A 201 30.67 16.35 0.23
CA SER A 201 30.85 15.42 -0.91
C SER A 201 29.77 14.32 -0.79
N LYS A 202 29.19 13.69 -1.82
CA LYS A 202 29.56 13.44 -3.22
C LYS A 202 28.27 13.14 -4.00
N LEU A 203 28.29 13.54 -5.27
CA LEU A 203 27.27 13.37 -6.30
C LEU A 203 26.82 11.90 -6.48
N ASP A 204 25.53 11.71 -6.73
CA ASP A 204 25.11 11.15 -8.02
C ASP A 204 23.69 11.64 -8.38
N GLN A 205 23.61 12.58 -9.34
CA GLN A 205 22.40 12.93 -10.06
C GLN A 205 22.57 12.36 -11.47
N GLY A 206 21.75 11.35 -11.80
CA GLY A 206 21.58 10.83 -13.15
C GLY A 206 20.10 10.51 -13.40
N ASN A 207 19.54 11.11 -14.44
CA ASN A 207 18.29 10.83 -15.19
C ASN A 207 17.12 10.04 -14.51
N PRO A 208 15.86 10.55 -14.54
CA PRO A 208 14.69 9.82 -14.06
C PRO A 208 14.10 8.84 -15.11
N THR A 209 14.94 8.18 -15.88
CA THR A 209 14.50 7.17 -16.87
C THR A 209 15.53 6.06 -16.90
N THR A 210 15.04 4.81 -16.78
CA THR A 210 15.78 3.53 -16.76
C THR A 210 16.49 3.16 -15.45
N GLY A 211 15.71 2.72 -14.45
CA GLY A 211 16.24 2.17 -13.20
C GLY A 211 15.19 1.59 -12.24
N PHE A 212 14.12 0.95 -12.74
CA PHE A 212 13.23 0.16 -11.89
C PHE A 212 13.89 -1.20 -11.60
N THR A 213 14.66 -1.25 -10.52
CA THR A 213 15.50 -2.40 -10.15
C THR A 213 14.69 -3.51 -9.48
N GLU A 214 15.20 -4.74 -9.55
CA GLU A 214 14.72 -5.95 -8.84
C GLU A 214 14.41 -5.71 -7.35
N SER A 215 15.09 -4.74 -6.72
CA SER A 215 14.83 -4.29 -5.35
C SER A 215 13.40 -3.79 -5.14
N THR A 216 12.80 -3.13 -6.13
CA THR A 216 11.44 -2.58 -6.03
C THR A 216 10.38 -3.66 -6.11
N GLY A 217 10.59 -4.71 -6.91
CA GLY A 217 9.67 -5.86 -7.01
C GLY A 217 9.52 -6.61 -5.69
N ARG A 218 10.65 -6.95 -5.07
CA ARG A 218 10.67 -7.64 -3.77
C ARG A 218 10.01 -6.82 -2.68
N LYS A 219 10.29 -5.50 -2.64
CA LYS A 219 9.66 -4.56 -1.70
C LYS A 219 8.14 -4.46 -1.89
N LEU A 220 7.65 -4.49 -3.13
CA LEU A 220 6.21 -4.52 -3.42
C LEU A 220 5.57 -5.79 -2.86
N LEU A 221 6.15 -6.97 -3.10
CA LEU A 221 5.61 -8.24 -2.60
C LEU A 221 5.59 -8.27 -1.06
N MET A 222 6.69 -7.88 -0.41
CA MET A 222 6.74 -7.77 1.05
C MET A 222 5.70 -6.81 1.60
N THR A 223 5.49 -5.68 0.93
CA THR A 223 4.44 -4.71 1.31
C THR A 223 3.05 -5.33 1.20
N ILE A 224 2.75 -6.06 0.11
CA ILE A 224 1.48 -6.75 -0.05
C ILE A 224 1.26 -7.72 1.11
N CYS A 225 2.26 -8.54 1.45
CA CYS A 225 2.19 -9.48 2.57
C CYS A 225 1.96 -8.76 3.91
N ASN A 226 2.66 -7.65 4.17
CA ASN A 226 2.47 -6.85 5.38
C ASN A 226 1.05 -6.26 5.47
N VAL A 227 0.51 -5.73 4.36
CA VAL A 227 -0.84 -5.15 4.33
C VAL A 227 -1.91 -6.25 4.45
N GLU A 228 -1.73 -7.41 3.82
CA GLU A 228 -2.59 -8.58 4.01
C GLU A 228 -2.59 -9.04 5.47
N TYR A 229 -1.43 -9.07 6.12
CA TYR A 229 -1.31 -9.37 7.54
C TYR A 229 -2.11 -8.37 8.39
N VAL A 230 -1.91 -7.07 8.17
CA VAL A 230 -2.63 -6.02 8.91
C VAL A 230 -4.14 -6.15 8.72
N THR A 231 -4.58 -6.42 7.49
CA THR A 231 -5.99 -6.55 7.12
C THR A 231 -6.64 -7.74 7.83
N LYS A 232 -5.94 -8.88 7.91
CA LYS A 232 -6.46 -10.13 8.49
C LYS A 232 -6.34 -10.19 10.02
N PHE A 233 -5.25 -9.68 10.59
CA PHE A 233 -4.90 -9.88 12.00
C PHE A 233 -4.87 -8.57 12.79
N SER A 234 -4.00 -7.63 12.41
CA SER A 234 -3.76 -6.42 13.21
C SER A 234 -5.02 -5.59 13.40
N LEU A 235 -5.85 -5.43 12.36
CA LEU A 235 -7.10 -4.66 12.48
C LEU A 235 -8.04 -5.25 13.55
N ASN A 236 -8.18 -6.56 13.62
CA ASN A 236 -9.05 -7.21 14.61
C ASN A 236 -8.46 -7.06 16.03
N LEU A 237 -7.14 -7.21 16.16
CA LEU A 237 -6.45 -6.97 17.42
C LEU A 237 -6.65 -5.52 17.90
N LEU A 238 -6.43 -4.56 17.01
CA LEU A 238 -6.59 -3.13 17.29
C LEU A 238 -8.05 -2.77 17.60
N ALA A 239 -9.02 -3.41 16.95
CA ALA A 239 -10.45 -3.22 17.26
C ALA A 239 -10.74 -3.50 18.73
N LYS A 240 -10.25 -4.64 19.24
CA LYS A 240 -10.39 -5.02 20.64
C LYS A 240 -9.73 -3.99 21.55
N ARG A 241 -8.48 -3.62 21.26
CA ARG A 241 -7.72 -2.65 22.06
C ARG A 241 -8.36 -1.25 22.08
N LEU A 242 -8.90 -0.80 20.96
CA LEU A 242 -9.63 0.47 20.85
C LEU A 242 -10.91 0.43 21.71
N SER A 243 -11.68 -0.66 21.62
CA SER A 243 -12.88 -0.87 22.43
C SER A 243 -12.57 -0.87 23.93
N ASP A 244 -11.52 -1.59 24.36
CA ASP A 244 -11.04 -1.62 25.75
C ASP A 244 -10.65 -0.22 26.27
N ASN A 245 -10.31 0.69 25.36
CA ASN A 245 -9.94 2.08 25.62
C ASN A 245 -11.06 3.09 25.29
N ARG A 246 -12.33 2.64 25.38
CA ARG A 246 -13.54 3.48 25.29
C ARG A 246 -13.87 4.02 23.90
N VAL A 247 -13.21 3.54 22.83
CA VAL A 247 -13.60 3.86 21.46
C VAL A 247 -14.86 3.08 21.10
N LYS A 248 -15.91 3.76 20.64
CA LYS A 248 -17.16 3.14 20.18
C LYS A 248 -17.16 2.99 18.66
N TYR A 249 -18.07 2.14 18.16
CA TYR A 249 -18.23 1.88 16.72
C TYR A 249 -16.96 1.35 16.03
N CYS A 250 -16.17 0.55 16.76
CA CYS A 250 -14.95 -0.04 16.22
C CYS A 250 -15.21 -0.86 14.96
N ASP A 251 -16.31 -1.61 14.89
CA ASP A 251 -16.67 -2.40 13.69
C ASP A 251 -16.77 -1.54 12.44
N SER A 252 -17.38 -0.35 12.54
CA SER A 252 -17.50 0.58 11.40
C SER A 252 -16.16 1.18 10.98
N ILE A 253 -15.30 1.52 11.95
CA ILE A 253 -13.94 2.03 11.69
C ILE A 253 -13.12 0.95 10.97
N ILE A 254 -13.14 -0.27 11.50
CA ILE A 254 -12.34 -1.39 11.01
C ILE A 254 -12.79 -1.83 9.62
N GLU A 255 -14.10 -1.91 9.38
CA GLU A 255 -14.62 -2.29 8.06
C GLU A 255 -14.21 -1.27 6.99
N LYS A 256 -14.31 0.03 7.30
CA LYS A 256 -13.83 1.09 6.39
C LYS A 256 -12.32 1.02 6.14
N CYS A 257 -11.52 0.66 7.15
CA CYS A 257 -10.07 0.52 6.99
C CYS A 257 -9.72 -0.73 6.18
N ARG A 258 -10.39 -1.86 6.45
CA ARG A 258 -10.25 -3.13 5.72
C ARG A 258 -10.46 -2.94 4.23
N GLN A 259 -11.58 -2.35 3.84
CA GLN A 259 -11.88 -2.05 2.43
C GLN A 259 -10.79 -1.18 1.78
N LYS A 260 -10.28 -0.16 2.49
CA LYS A 260 -9.22 0.71 1.98
C LYS A 260 -7.87 -0.01 1.83
N PHE A 261 -7.52 -0.90 2.75
CA PHE A 261 -6.31 -1.72 2.65
C PHE A 261 -6.40 -2.76 1.53
N GLU A 262 -7.55 -3.40 1.35
CA GLU A 262 -7.78 -4.33 0.24
C GLU A 262 -7.63 -3.64 -1.13
N ASN A 263 -8.21 -2.44 -1.28
CA ASN A 263 -8.03 -1.62 -2.48
C ASN A 263 -6.56 -1.22 -2.69
N PHE A 264 -5.83 -0.95 -1.61
CA PHE A 264 -4.40 -0.65 -1.68
C PHE A 264 -3.59 -1.88 -2.13
N CYS A 265 -3.85 -3.07 -1.57
CA CYS A 265 -3.24 -4.32 -2.01
C CYS A 265 -3.48 -4.59 -3.50
N GLN A 266 -4.70 -4.40 -3.98
CA GLN A 266 -5.01 -4.55 -5.41
C GLN A 266 -4.21 -3.57 -6.27
N THR A 267 -4.05 -2.33 -5.80
CA THR A 267 -3.24 -1.31 -6.47
C THR A 267 -1.77 -1.74 -6.54
N LEU A 268 -1.19 -2.20 -5.43
CA LEU A 268 0.19 -2.68 -5.38
C LEU A 268 0.41 -3.89 -6.29
N LEU A 269 -0.51 -4.84 -6.26
CA LEU A 269 -0.48 -6.03 -7.13
C LEU A 269 -0.51 -5.64 -8.61
N LYS A 270 -1.35 -4.66 -8.97
CA LYS A 270 -1.38 -4.13 -10.33
C LYS A 270 -0.05 -3.52 -10.75
N HIS A 271 0.60 -2.74 -9.88
CA HIS A 271 1.93 -2.18 -10.17
C HIS A 271 2.98 -3.27 -10.37
N TYR A 272 2.98 -4.29 -9.50
CA TYR A 272 3.88 -5.43 -9.65
C TYR A 272 3.65 -6.17 -10.98
N LEU A 273 2.39 -6.45 -11.32
CA LEU A 273 2.02 -7.08 -12.59
C LEU A 273 2.48 -6.26 -13.79
N THR A 274 2.18 -4.96 -13.82
CA THR A 274 2.61 -4.06 -14.91
C THR A 274 4.13 -4.08 -15.06
N MET A 275 4.88 -4.07 -13.95
CA MET A 275 6.34 -4.14 -13.99
C MET A 275 6.84 -5.44 -14.63
N LYS A 276 6.30 -6.60 -14.23
CA LYS A 276 6.73 -7.90 -14.78
C LYS A 276 6.27 -8.11 -16.21
N THR A 277 5.02 -7.79 -16.53
CA THR A 277 4.48 -7.88 -17.89
C THR A 277 5.22 -6.95 -18.84
N SER A 278 5.62 -5.75 -18.42
CA SER A 278 6.38 -4.82 -19.29
C SER A 278 7.72 -5.40 -19.73
N THR A 279 8.42 -6.13 -18.85
CA THR A 279 9.68 -6.80 -19.22
C THR A 279 9.44 -7.87 -20.28
N LEU A 280 8.39 -8.69 -20.11
CA LEU A 280 8.03 -9.72 -21.09
C LEU A 280 7.53 -9.12 -22.41
N HIS A 281 6.75 -8.03 -22.35
CA HIS A 281 6.31 -7.31 -23.55
C HIS A 281 7.48 -6.77 -24.36
N SER A 282 8.49 -6.19 -23.69
CA SER A 282 9.71 -5.73 -24.36
C SER A 282 10.43 -6.89 -25.07
N LEU A 283 10.47 -8.07 -24.46
CA LEU A 283 11.05 -9.26 -25.09
C LEU A 283 10.22 -9.72 -26.29
N VAL A 284 8.90 -9.77 -26.15
CA VAL A 284 7.96 -10.14 -27.22
C VAL A 284 8.04 -9.18 -28.41
N GLU A 285 8.27 -7.89 -28.18
CA GLU A 285 8.42 -6.89 -29.24
C GLU A 285 9.70 -7.05 -30.07
N THR A 286 10.71 -7.75 -29.54
CA THR A 286 11.96 -8.04 -30.27
C THR A 286 11.89 -9.32 -31.12
N ILE A 287 10.76 -10.03 -31.10
CA ILE A 287 10.58 -11.27 -31.88
C ILE A 287 10.75 -10.98 -33.36
N ASN A 288 11.72 -11.66 -33.95
CA ASN A 288 12.00 -11.61 -35.37
C ASN A 288 12.40 -13.00 -35.86
N TYR A 289 11.88 -13.39 -37.03
CA TYR A 289 12.19 -14.66 -37.68
C TYR A 289 13.13 -14.48 -38.89
N ASP A 290 13.71 -13.29 -39.11
CA ASP A 290 14.68 -13.05 -40.19
C ASP A 290 15.92 -13.97 -40.10
N TYR A 291 16.28 -14.41 -38.89
CA TYR A 291 17.37 -15.36 -38.63
C TYR A 291 16.83 -16.56 -37.84
N LEU A 292 16.85 -17.74 -38.47
CA LEU A 292 16.44 -18.98 -37.83
C LEU A 292 17.60 -19.58 -37.01
N PRO A 293 17.32 -20.34 -35.94
CA PRO A 293 18.36 -21.04 -35.18
C PRO A 293 19.14 -22.02 -36.06
N GLU A 294 20.48 -22.02 -35.94
CA GLU A 294 21.36 -22.93 -36.68
C GLU A 294 21.39 -24.35 -36.07
N ASP A 295 21.10 -24.49 -34.77
CA ASP A 295 21.29 -25.71 -33.99
C ASP A 295 20.05 -26.64 -33.90
N ASP A 296 19.08 -26.52 -34.82
CA ASP A 296 17.79 -27.24 -34.76
C ASP A 296 17.16 -27.23 -33.35
N ASP A 297 16.89 -26.03 -32.85
CA ASP A 297 16.34 -25.76 -31.52
C ASP A 297 15.21 -24.70 -31.59
N VAL A 298 14.55 -24.46 -30.46
CA VAL A 298 13.62 -23.33 -30.32
C VAL A 298 14.33 -21.99 -30.44
N SER A 299 13.60 -20.97 -30.88
CA SER A 299 14.14 -19.60 -30.97
C SER A 299 14.59 -19.09 -29.60
N TYR A 300 15.67 -18.30 -29.56
CA TYR A 300 16.26 -17.80 -28.30
C TYR A 300 15.25 -17.07 -27.39
N PHE A 301 14.33 -16.30 -27.97
CA PHE A 301 13.30 -15.59 -27.21
C PHE A 301 12.38 -16.52 -26.40
N ILE A 302 12.20 -17.77 -26.84
CA ILE A 302 11.41 -18.79 -26.12
C ILE A 302 12.11 -19.15 -24.80
N LYS A 303 13.42 -19.41 -24.88
CA LYS A 303 14.25 -19.75 -23.71
C LYS A 303 14.31 -18.58 -22.74
N GLU A 304 14.44 -17.36 -23.25
CA GLU A 304 14.41 -16.14 -22.44
C GLU A 304 13.05 -15.92 -21.78
N LEU A 305 11.93 -16.08 -22.50
CA LEU A 305 10.59 -15.96 -21.93
C LEU A 305 10.37 -16.94 -20.78
N ILE A 306 10.70 -18.23 -21.00
CA ILE A 306 10.59 -19.27 -19.97
C ILE A 306 11.44 -18.92 -18.75
N THR A 307 12.68 -18.52 -18.98
CA THR A 307 13.62 -18.15 -17.91
C THR A 307 13.12 -16.92 -17.13
N CYS A 308 12.59 -15.90 -17.80
CA CYS A 308 11.99 -14.74 -17.14
C CYS A 308 10.79 -15.13 -16.25
N VAL A 309 9.92 -16.03 -16.73
CA VAL A 309 8.77 -16.49 -15.94
C VAL A 309 9.22 -17.35 -14.75
N VAL A 310 10.24 -18.19 -14.91
CA VAL A 310 10.86 -18.95 -13.81
C VAL A 310 11.46 -18.02 -12.76
N PHE A 311 12.11 -16.92 -13.15
CA PHE A 311 12.59 -15.92 -12.19
C PHE A 311 11.45 -15.25 -11.42
N ILE A 312 10.35 -14.93 -12.10
CA ILE A 312 9.15 -14.39 -11.44
C ILE A 312 8.56 -15.42 -10.47
N GLN A 313 8.49 -16.69 -10.86
CA GLN A 313 8.03 -17.80 -10.02
C GLN A 313 8.90 -17.92 -8.76
N ALA A 314 10.22 -17.95 -8.90
CA ALA A 314 11.16 -18.06 -7.79
C ALA A 314 11.03 -16.88 -6.80
N GLU A 315 10.89 -15.66 -7.32
CA GLU A 315 10.64 -14.47 -6.49
C GLU A 315 9.32 -14.59 -5.71
N LEU A 316 8.24 -15.02 -6.37
CA LEU A 316 6.94 -15.21 -5.71
C LEU A 316 6.96 -16.32 -4.66
N CYS A 317 7.58 -17.46 -4.95
CA CYS A 317 7.72 -18.55 -3.98
C CYS A 317 8.45 -18.09 -2.70
N LEU A 318 9.42 -17.19 -2.83
CA LEU A 318 10.19 -16.68 -1.71
C LEU A 318 9.43 -15.63 -0.87
N PHE A 319 8.71 -14.71 -1.51
CA PHE A 319 8.13 -13.54 -0.82
C PHE A 319 6.61 -13.60 -0.64
N ALA A 320 5.88 -14.18 -1.59
CA ALA A 320 4.41 -14.15 -1.63
C ALA A 320 3.83 -15.39 -2.37
N PRO A 321 4.03 -16.60 -1.84
CA PRO A 321 3.59 -17.85 -2.50
C PRO A 321 2.08 -17.89 -2.75
N GLN A 322 1.28 -17.25 -1.89
CA GLN A 322 -0.17 -17.16 -2.05
C GLN A 322 -0.62 -16.40 -3.32
N LEU A 323 0.27 -15.63 -3.93
CA LEU A 323 0.00 -14.87 -5.17
C LEU A 323 0.47 -15.60 -6.43
N LEU A 324 1.17 -16.73 -6.29
CA LEU A 324 1.90 -17.40 -7.36
C LEU A 324 1.04 -17.63 -8.61
N HIS A 325 0.00 -18.44 -8.48
CA HIS A 325 -0.86 -18.81 -9.60
C HIS A 325 -1.51 -17.58 -10.23
N LYS A 326 -2.09 -16.69 -9.42
CA LYS A 326 -2.77 -15.48 -9.90
C LYS A 326 -1.82 -14.60 -10.73
N VAL A 327 -0.60 -14.40 -10.25
CA VAL A 327 0.38 -13.53 -10.91
C VAL A 327 0.94 -14.19 -12.17
N LEU A 328 1.30 -15.46 -12.11
CA LEU A 328 1.84 -16.18 -13.28
C LEU A 328 0.80 -16.28 -14.39
N THR A 329 -0.44 -16.69 -14.11
CA THR A 329 -1.54 -16.70 -15.08
C THR A 329 -1.71 -15.32 -15.74
N SER A 330 -1.81 -14.26 -14.93
CA SER A 330 -2.02 -12.91 -15.47
C SER A 330 -0.85 -12.44 -16.34
N THR A 331 0.37 -12.79 -15.95
CA THR A 331 1.61 -12.37 -16.63
C THR A 331 1.82 -13.12 -17.94
N VAL A 332 1.59 -14.44 -17.92
CA VAL A 332 1.65 -15.31 -19.10
C VAL A 332 0.58 -14.88 -20.11
N GLU A 333 -0.68 -14.78 -19.69
CA GLU A 333 -1.78 -14.41 -20.60
C GLU A 333 -1.55 -13.06 -21.28
N ALA A 334 -1.14 -12.04 -20.51
CA ALA A 334 -0.83 -10.74 -21.09
C ALA A 334 0.32 -10.79 -22.10
N SER A 335 1.28 -11.70 -21.92
CA SER A 335 2.40 -11.90 -22.85
C SER A 335 1.94 -12.60 -24.13
N PHE A 336 1.07 -13.61 -24.00
CA PHE A 336 0.48 -14.31 -25.14
C PHE A 336 -0.45 -13.41 -25.96
N ASP A 337 -1.23 -12.54 -25.33
CA ASP A 337 -2.05 -11.53 -26.03
C ASP A 337 -1.22 -10.64 -26.95
N LYS A 338 0.01 -10.31 -26.55
CA LYS A 338 0.93 -9.52 -27.37
C LYS A 338 1.58 -10.38 -28.45
N LEU A 339 2.03 -11.60 -28.09
CA LEU A 339 2.63 -12.56 -29.01
C LEU A 339 1.70 -12.90 -30.18
N VAL A 340 0.44 -13.21 -29.89
CA VAL A 340 -0.58 -13.55 -30.89
C VAL A 340 -0.76 -12.42 -31.92
N LYS A 341 -0.73 -11.16 -31.47
CA LYS A 341 -0.83 -10.00 -32.39
C LYS A 341 0.34 -9.97 -33.37
N ILE A 342 1.57 -10.15 -32.87
CA ILE A 342 2.77 -10.18 -33.71
C ILE A 342 2.72 -11.36 -34.70
N LEU A 343 2.38 -12.55 -34.23
CA LEU A 343 2.34 -13.77 -35.06
C LEU A 343 1.22 -13.78 -36.09
N THR A 344 0.17 -12.99 -35.90
CA THR A 344 -0.90 -12.85 -36.91
C THR A 344 -0.42 -12.03 -38.11
N ASP A 345 0.44 -11.04 -37.87
CA ASP A 345 0.91 -10.07 -38.86
C ASP A 345 2.25 -10.47 -39.54
N ILE A 346 2.93 -11.48 -39.01
CA ILE A 346 4.26 -11.86 -39.50
C ILE A 346 4.21 -12.50 -40.88
N LYS A 347 5.13 -12.08 -41.76
CA LYS A 347 5.32 -12.69 -43.08
C LYS A 347 6.26 -13.88 -42.97
N LEU A 348 5.84 -15.04 -43.46
CA LEU A 348 6.61 -16.29 -43.41
C LEU A 348 7.03 -16.68 -44.84
N PRO A 349 8.25 -16.32 -45.27
CA PRO A 349 8.67 -16.46 -46.66
C PRO A 349 8.99 -17.91 -47.04
N THR A 350 9.46 -18.75 -46.11
CA THR A 350 9.87 -20.13 -46.41
C THR A 350 9.16 -21.18 -45.54
N LYS A 351 9.25 -22.44 -45.97
CA LYS A 351 8.80 -23.62 -45.22
C LYS A 351 9.47 -23.69 -43.83
N ASP A 352 10.74 -23.33 -43.75
CA ASP A 352 11.52 -23.37 -42.51
C ASP A 352 11.04 -22.34 -41.49
N HIS A 353 10.65 -21.14 -41.94
CA HIS A 353 10.06 -20.12 -41.06
C HIS A 353 8.71 -20.59 -40.50
N ALA A 354 7.85 -21.16 -41.35
CA ALA A 354 6.58 -21.72 -40.91
C ALA A 354 6.77 -22.86 -39.90
N THR A 355 7.77 -23.72 -40.13
CA THR A 355 8.16 -24.80 -39.22
C THR A 355 8.65 -24.25 -37.88
N GLN A 356 9.52 -23.24 -37.88
CA GLN A 356 10.04 -22.63 -36.64
C GLN A 356 8.94 -22.00 -35.79
N VAL A 357 7.98 -21.29 -36.40
CA VAL A 357 6.83 -20.73 -35.67
C VAL A 357 6.00 -21.83 -35.00
N VAL A 358 5.78 -22.97 -35.68
CA VAL A 358 5.04 -24.09 -35.09
C VAL A 358 5.82 -24.71 -33.92
N ILE A 359 7.15 -24.85 -34.05
CA ILE A 359 8.03 -25.33 -32.97
C ILE A 359 7.92 -24.40 -31.75
N ASP A 360 8.14 -23.11 -31.96
CA ASP A 360 8.13 -22.09 -30.92
C ASP A 360 6.78 -22.00 -30.19
N LEU A 361 5.67 -22.02 -30.94
CA LEU A 361 4.32 -22.02 -30.36
C LEU A 361 4.04 -23.28 -29.53
N THR A 362 4.50 -24.44 -30.01
CA THR A 362 4.32 -25.71 -29.30
C THR A 362 5.14 -25.71 -28.01
N ALA A 363 6.39 -25.23 -28.06
CA ALA A 363 7.25 -25.11 -26.90
C ALA A 363 6.68 -24.19 -25.82
N LEU A 364 6.15 -23.02 -26.20
CA LEU A 364 5.50 -22.09 -25.27
C LEU A 364 4.21 -22.65 -24.66
N GLU A 365 3.37 -23.31 -25.47
CA GLU A 365 2.15 -23.94 -24.96
C GLU A 365 2.48 -25.07 -23.99
N GLU A 366 3.50 -25.89 -24.27
CA GLU A 366 3.96 -26.96 -23.38
C GLU A 366 4.52 -26.40 -22.05
N ALA A 367 5.36 -25.36 -22.12
CA ALA A 367 5.95 -24.75 -20.92
C ALA A 367 4.92 -24.06 -20.03
N PHE A 368 3.91 -23.41 -20.61
CA PHE A 368 2.96 -22.58 -19.87
C PHE A 368 1.55 -23.15 -19.76
N GLN A 369 1.35 -24.43 -20.09
CA GLN A 369 0.03 -25.07 -20.15
C GLN A 369 -0.87 -24.81 -18.94
N SER A 370 -0.29 -24.79 -17.73
CA SER A 370 -1.03 -24.60 -16.48
C SER A 370 -1.53 -23.17 -16.26
N PHE A 371 -1.01 -22.21 -17.02
CA PHE A 371 -1.30 -20.78 -16.89
C PHE A 371 -2.09 -20.23 -18.08
N LEU A 372 -2.34 -21.04 -19.11
CA LEU A 372 -3.06 -20.64 -20.32
C LEU A 372 -4.56 -20.98 -20.21
N SER A 373 -5.39 -19.99 -20.53
CA SER A 373 -6.83 -20.16 -20.71
C SER A 373 -7.13 -21.01 -21.94
N ILE A 374 -8.37 -21.52 -21.97
CA ILE A 374 -8.90 -22.27 -23.10
C ILE A 374 -8.94 -21.40 -24.36
N GLU A 375 -9.20 -20.10 -24.21
CA GLU A 375 -9.31 -19.18 -25.36
C GLU A 375 -7.95 -18.93 -26.01
N THR A 376 -6.92 -18.63 -25.21
CA THR A 376 -5.55 -18.49 -25.72
C THR A 376 -5.10 -19.76 -26.44
N ARG A 377 -5.35 -20.94 -25.86
CA ARG A 377 -5.07 -22.22 -26.51
C ARG A 377 -5.81 -22.40 -27.84
N ARG A 378 -7.07 -21.97 -27.96
CA ARG A 378 -7.81 -22.04 -29.24
C ARG A 378 -7.16 -21.18 -30.32
N ILE A 379 -6.75 -19.96 -29.97
CA ILE A 379 -6.09 -19.05 -30.90
C ILE A 379 -4.75 -19.62 -31.37
N LEU A 380 -3.94 -20.16 -30.46
CA LEU A 380 -2.67 -20.83 -30.81
C LEU A 380 -2.89 -22.01 -31.75
N ASN A 381 -3.90 -22.86 -31.48
CA ASN A 381 -4.27 -23.96 -32.35
C ASN A 381 -4.69 -23.48 -33.75
N SER A 382 -5.42 -22.36 -33.85
CA SER A 382 -5.80 -21.77 -35.13
C SER A 382 -4.58 -21.29 -35.94
N ILE A 383 -3.61 -20.64 -35.29
CA ILE A 383 -2.37 -20.21 -35.93
C ILE A 383 -1.57 -21.43 -36.42
N ARG A 384 -1.41 -22.46 -35.58
CA ARG A 384 -0.72 -23.70 -35.95
C ARG A 384 -1.38 -24.40 -37.13
N ALA A 385 -2.72 -24.53 -37.12
CA ALA A 385 -3.48 -25.18 -38.20
C ALA A 385 -3.22 -24.57 -39.58
N ARG A 386 -2.99 -23.24 -39.66
CA ARG A 386 -2.64 -22.52 -40.89
C ARG A 386 -1.25 -22.85 -41.44
N LEU A 387 -0.35 -23.41 -40.61
CA LEU A 387 1.05 -23.67 -40.94
C LEU A 387 1.36 -25.16 -41.08
N MET A 388 0.40 -26.04 -40.74
CA MET A 388 0.60 -27.50 -40.72
C MET A 388 0.96 -28.10 -42.08
N ASP A 389 0.49 -27.50 -43.18
CA ASP A 389 0.78 -27.91 -44.56
C ASP A 389 2.26 -27.71 -44.93
N LYS A 390 2.93 -26.77 -44.28
CA LYS A 390 4.35 -26.42 -44.48
C LYS A 390 5.26 -27.03 -43.42
N LEU A 391 4.75 -27.82 -42.49
CA LEU A 391 5.53 -28.33 -41.38
C LEU A 391 6.57 -29.36 -41.84
N ASP A 392 7.84 -29.14 -41.49
CA ASP A 392 8.84 -30.20 -41.49
C ASP A 392 8.75 -31.04 -40.22
N LYS A 393 8.31 -32.29 -40.36
CA LYS A 393 8.05 -33.18 -39.23
C LYS A 393 9.34 -33.66 -38.56
N GLU A 394 10.40 -33.86 -39.33
CA GLU A 394 11.67 -34.37 -38.78
C GLU A 394 12.34 -33.28 -37.94
N LYS A 395 12.48 -32.08 -38.52
CA LYS A 395 13.00 -30.91 -37.81
C LYS A 395 12.18 -30.60 -36.55
N PHE A 396 10.86 -30.65 -36.64
CA PHE A 396 9.99 -30.44 -35.48
C PHE A 396 10.29 -31.41 -34.33
N GLN A 397 10.43 -32.71 -34.61
CA GLN A 397 10.71 -33.70 -33.56
C GLN A 397 12.07 -33.49 -32.91
N ILE A 398 13.10 -33.20 -33.72
CA ILE A 398 14.47 -32.93 -33.23
C ILE A 398 14.46 -31.69 -32.32
N CYS A 399 13.90 -30.57 -32.80
CA CYS A 399 13.85 -29.32 -32.03
C CYS A 399 13.10 -29.47 -30.71
N MET A 400 11.94 -30.16 -30.73
CA MET A 400 11.16 -30.39 -29.51
C MET A 400 11.87 -31.33 -28.53
N GLN A 401 12.66 -32.29 -29.00
CA GLN A 401 13.47 -33.14 -28.14
C GLN A 401 14.61 -32.34 -27.49
N THR A 402 15.34 -31.53 -28.26
CA THR A 402 16.40 -30.64 -27.78
C THR A 402 15.86 -29.63 -26.76
N PHE A 403 14.70 -29.03 -27.04
CA PHE A 403 14.00 -28.14 -26.12
C PHE A 403 13.68 -28.80 -24.78
N ARG A 404 13.05 -29.98 -24.80
CA ARG A 404 12.69 -30.71 -23.57
C ARG A 404 13.91 -31.12 -22.76
N GLN A 405 15.01 -31.50 -23.42
CA GLN A 405 16.26 -31.85 -22.74
C GLN A 405 16.94 -30.63 -22.12
N SER A 406 16.99 -29.51 -22.84
CA SER A 406 17.68 -28.30 -22.39
C SER A 406 16.93 -27.55 -21.28
N LEU A 407 15.59 -27.55 -21.31
CA LEU A 407 14.75 -26.79 -20.38
C LEU A 407 13.90 -27.67 -19.43
N HIS A 408 14.23 -28.97 -19.29
CA HIS A 408 13.49 -29.92 -18.47
C HIS A 408 13.11 -29.37 -17.10
N LEU A 409 14.10 -28.91 -16.33
CA LEU A 409 13.91 -28.42 -14.95
C LEU A 409 13.03 -27.16 -14.89
N ALA A 410 13.14 -26.28 -15.88
CA ALA A 410 12.33 -25.06 -15.95
C ALA A 410 10.86 -25.37 -16.24
N ILE A 411 10.62 -26.27 -17.21
CA ILE A 411 9.28 -26.71 -17.60
C ILE A 411 8.63 -27.46 -16.43
N GLU A 412 9.34 -28.39 -15.82
CA GLU A 412 8.87 -29.16 -14.67
C GLU A 412 8.52 -28.25 -13.49
N SER A 413 9.36 -27.24 -13.20
CA SER A 413 9.08 -26.27 -12.13
C SER A 413 7.81 -25.46 -12.37
N LEU A 414 7.58 -25.00 -13.60
CA LEU A 414 6.39 -24.23 -13.98
C LEU A 414 5.11 -25.09 -13.94
N GLN A 415 5.22 -26.38 -14.28
CA GLN A 415 4.10 -27.31 -14.30
C GLN A 415 3.75 -27.81 -12.89
N ASN A 416 4.75 -28.17 -12.08
CA ASN A 416 4.56 -28.78 -10.75
C ASN A 416 4.37 -27.77 -9.62
N GLY A 417 4.74 -26.50 -9.79
CA GLY A 417 4.63 -25.45 -8.76
C GLY A 417 3.21 -25.17 -8.24
N ILE A 418 2.19 -25.81 -8.83
CA ILE A 418 0.77 -25.70 -8.46
C ILE A 418 0.36 -26.78 -7.44
N ASP A 419 0.96 -27.97 -7.49
CA ASP A 419 0.50 -29.13 -6.71
C ASP A 419 1.05 -29.16 -5.27
N GLU A 420 2.26 -28.62 -5.04
CA GLU A 420 2.86 -28.57 -3.70
C GLU A 420 2.27 -27.49 -2.78
N MET A 421 1.64 -26.44 -3.34
CA MET A 421 1.04 -25.35 -2.55
C MET A 421 -0.43 -25.59 -2.15
N ASN A 422 -1.15 -26.44 -2.89
CA ASN A 422 -2.52 -26.84 -2.51
C ASN A 422 -2.53 -27.83 -1.34
N THR A 423 -1.43 -28.54 -1.12
CA THR A 423 -1.27 -29.51 -0.02
C THR A 423 -0.74 -28.89 1.28
N SER A 424 -0.21 -27.67 1.23
CA SER A 424 0.36 -26.96 2.40
C SER A 424 -0.59 -25.92 3.03
N ASN A 425 -1.83 -25.85 2.56
CA ASN A 425 -2.94 -25.05 3.13
C ASN A 425 -3.97 -25.88 3.92
N VAL A 426 -3.63 -27.11 4.33
CA VAL A 426 -4.43 -27.93 5.27
C VAL A 426 -3.84 -27.88 6.67
#